data_AF-A0A0B6X072-F1
#
_entry.id   AF-A0A0B6X072-F1
#
_cell.length_a   1.000
_cell.length_b   1.000
_cell.length_c   1.000
_cell.angle_alpha   90.00
_cell.angle_beta   90.00
_cell.angle_gamma   90.00
#
_symmetry.space_group_name_H-M   'P 1'
#
loop_
_entity.id
_entity.type
_entity.pdbx_description
1 polymer ?
#
loop_
_entity_poly.entity_id
_entity_poly.type
_entity_poly.pdbx_seq_one_letter_code
_entity_poly.pdbx_strand_id
1 'polypeptide(L)'
;MRTKFLSIVIAALLTALSASSVSAQVVTASGKVTLKQPDGTTVPVPNATVIFYRTDIKGEYRTKTDKNGRYIYAGIPLTGTYIIAVSAPNAQPTFLSDVRISQSPENDFVLEPGDGSTLTLEQIRALMAKAPARAAGAPESAEARRAREEMEKKRAEMEAERKRLEELNTKLNEILKAGNDAFSAKRYDEAISYYDQGIQTDPEQAVFYRNKALALRARGVDRYNAAVKNKDQTGREAAVADFKASIEATEKALEAQRALLAKRASAEQASGAAGPAQPKNEELPYLESRAESYRLALQVGLSDMAEGAIKAYQEYIAAETDPAKKAKAQVNLADALFQAGRVDEAIAQYRQLLQANPNNLDALYGLGIALASDPAKINEAIEVFKQFAAKAPDTDQRKQQALQTAQDLSESLKQQAQPTNTNETNTGGRTRRRRP
;
A
#
# COMPACT_ATOMS: atom_id res chain seq x y z
N MET A 1 -22.31 33.89 -17.74
CA MET A 1 -21.23 33.56 -18.69
C MET A 1 -20.57 32.26 -18.24
N ARG A 2 -20.54 31.27 -19.15
CA ARG A 2 -19.88 29.98 -19.00
C ARG A 2 -18.37 30.18 -18.95
N THR A 3 -17.65 29.47 -18.07
CA THR A 3 -16.58 28.52 -18.45
C THR A 3 -15.97 27.82 -17.23
N LYS A 4 -15.76 26.52 -17.43
CA LYS A 4 -15.11 25.50 -16.60
C LYS A 4 -13.69 25.91 -16.18
N PHE A 5 -13.24 25.52 -14.98
CA PHE A 5 -11.87 25.06 -14.80
C PHE A 5 -11.84 23.82 -13.90
N LEU A 6 -11.33 22.77 -14.52
CA LEU A 6 -11.26 21.38 -14.13
C LEU A 6 -9.81 21.11 -13.69
N SER A 7 -9.66 20.38 -12.58
CA SER A 7 -8.59 19.44 -12.23
C SER A 7 -7.17 19.67 -12.79
N ILE A 8 -6.22 20.00 -11.91
CA ILE A 8 -4.78 19.76 -12.13
C ILE A 8 -4.18 19.20 -10.84
N VAL A 9 -4.24 17.87 -10.67
CA VAL A 9 -3.22 17.05 -9.98
C VAL A 9 -3.27 15.64 -10.57
N ILE A 10 -2.80 15.47 -11.80
CA ILE A 10 -2.30 14.18 -12.32
C ILE A 10 -1.08 14.54 -13.17
N ALA A 11 0.11 14.45 -12.58
CA ALA A 11 1.37 14.57 -13.29
C ALA A 11 2.46 13.82 -12.53
N ALA A 12 2.38 12.49 -12.53
CA ALA A 12 3.54 11.62 -12.48
C ALA A 12 3.15 10.27 -13.10
N LEU A 13 3.98 9.79 -14.02
CA LEU A 13 3.92 8.48 -14.71
C LEU A 13 3.10 8.37 -16.00
N LEU A 14 3.48 9.17 -17.00
CA LEU A 14 3.58 8.81 -18.43
C LEU A 14 4.79 9.66 -18.89
N THR A 15 5.93 9.12 -19.34
CA THR A 15 6.12 8.51 -20.65
C THR A 15 7.46 7.76 -20.70
N ALA A 16 7.44 6.49 -21.10
CA ALA A 16 8.59 5.85 -21.73
C ALA A 16 8.11 4.93 -22.87
N LEU A 17 7.33 5.48 -23.80
CA LEU A 17 7.41 5.03 -25.19
C LEU A 17 8.39 5.95 -25.90
N SER A 18 9.66 5.58 -25.85
CA SER A 18 10.60 5.89 -26.92
C SER A 18 10.81 4.60 -27.67
N ALA A 19 10.79 4.68 -29.00
CA ALA A 19 10.98 3.56 -29.91
C ALA A 19 12.06 2.63 -29.36
N SER A 20 11.67 1.41 -29.00
CA SER A 20 12.64 0.36 -28.73
C SER A 20 13.37 0.15 -30.05
N SER A 21 14.54 0.78 -30.17
CA SER A 21 15.67 0.12 -30.81
C SER A 21 15.62 -1.31 -30.31
N VAL A 22 15.58 -2.28 -31.22
CA VAL A 22 15.71 -3.69 -30.88
C VAL A 22 17.05 -3.82 -30.18
N SER A 23 17.05 -3.62 -28.86
CA SER A 23 18.21 -3.75 -28.02
C SER A 23 18.43 -5.25 -28.02
N ALA A 24 19.43 -5.70 -28.77
CA ALA A 24 19.80 -7.10 -28.80
C ALA A 24 19.98 -7.54 -27.35
N GLN A 25 19.09 -8.40 -26.87
CA GLN A 25 19.22 -8.96 -25.54
C GLN A 25 20.59 -9.64 -25.49
N VAL A 26 21.35 -9.40 -24.43
CA VAL A 26 22.67 -9.98 -24.24
C VAL A 26 22.67 -10.88 -23.01
N VAL A 27 23.54 -11.88 -23.03
CA VAL A 27 23.75 -12.85 -21.95
C VAL A 27 25.22 -12.95 -21.57
N THR A 28 25.46 -13.60 -20.45
CA THR A 28 26.79 -13.97 -19.99
C THR A 28 27.09 -15.40 -20.40
N ALA A 29 28.23 -15.62 -21.04
CA ALA A 29 28.80 -16.94 -21.24
C ALA A 29 29.97 -17.15 -20.28
N SER A 30 30.08 -18.34 -19.70
CA SER A 30 31.15 -18.68 -18.76
C SER A 30 31.57 -20.13 -18.89
N GLY A 31 32.63 -20.51 -18.19
CA GLY A 31 33.08 -21.89 -18.12
C GLY A 31 34.48 -22.00 -17.55
N LYS A 32 35.01 -23.22 -17.55
CA LYS A 32 36.34 -23.55 -17.05
C LYS A 32 37.14 -24.28 -18.11
N VAL A 33 38.42 -23.91 -18.23
CA VAL A 33 39.41 -24.60 -19.06
C VAL A 33 40.39 -25.31 -18.13
N THR A 34 40.53 -26.61 -18.32
CA THR A 34 41.56 -27.44 -17.68
C THR A 34 42.43 -28.13 -18.73
N LEU A 35 43.63 -28.57 -18.35
CA LEU A 35 44.56 -29.32 -19.18
C LEU A 35 44.76 -30.70 -18.56
N LYS A 36 44.58 -31.73 -19.37
CA LYS A 36 44.80 -33.12 -18.95
C LYS A 36 46.28 -33.39 -18.73
N GLN A 37 46.58 -34.06 -17.63
CA GLN A 37 47.92 -34.49 -17.24
C GLN A 37 48.16 -35.96 -17.62
N PRO A 38 49.42 -36.40 -17.75
CA PRO A 38 49.76 -37.79 -18.06
C PRO A 38 49.20 -38.82 -17.07
N ASP A 39 48.96 -38.43 -15.82
CA ASP A 39 48.38 -39.26 -14.76
C ASP A 39 46.84 -39.34 -14.80
N GLY A 40 46.21 -38.72 -15.82
CA GLY A 40 44.76 -38.69 -16.01
C GLY A 40 44.03 -37.60 -15.22
N THR A 41 44.73 -36.82 -14.37
CA THR A 41 44.15 -35.67 -13.69
C THR A 41 44.03 -34.46 -14.62
N THR A 42 43.32 -33.41 -14.20
CA THR A 42 43.24 -32.16 -14.98
C THR A 42 43.58 -30.96 -14.10
N VAL A 43 44.43 -30.06 -14.61
CA VAL A 43 44.83 -28.83 -13.91
C VAL A 43 44.20 -27.60 -14.58
N PRO A 44 43.80 -26.56 -13.84
CA PRO A 44 43.28 -25.33 -14.45
C PRO A 44 44.30 -24.64 -15.36
N VAL A 45 43.84 -24.08 -16.48
CA VAL A 45 44.70 -23.40 -17.45
C VAL A 45 44.53 -21.89 -17.34
N PRO A 46 45.49 -21.14 -16.76
CA PRO A 46 45.41 -19.69 -16.70
C PRO A 46 45.70 -19.05 -18.06
N ASN A 47 45.07 -17.92 -18.34
CA ASN A 47 45.26 -17.13 -19.56
C ASN A 47 44.98 -17.89 -20.88
N ALA A 48 44.25 -19.00 -20.85
CA ALA A 48 43.72 -19.65 -22.05
C ALA A 48 42.81 -18.65 -22.77
N THR A 49 42.98 -18.54 -24.09
CA THR A 49 42.17 -17.66 -24.92
C THR A 49 40.90 -18.38 -25.33
N VAL A 50 39.75 -17.74 -25.11
CA VAL A 50 38.42 -18.24 -25.47
C VAL A 50 37.79 -17.26 -26.45
N ILE A 51 37.40 -17.75 -27.63
CA ILE A 51 36.83 -16.93 -28.71
C ILE A 51 35.47 -17.50 -29.10
N PHE A 52 34.44 -16.66 -29.06
CA PHE A 52 33.11 -16.96 -29.57
C PHE A 52 32.98 -16.37 -30.97
N TYR A 53 32.96 -17.22 -31.99
CA TYR A 53 32.64 -16.84 -33.36
C TYR A 53 31.14 -17.03 -33.58
N ARG A 54 30.44 -15.93 -33.84
CA ARG A 54 29.05 -15.99 -34.28
C ARG A 54 28.99 -16.49 -35.73
N THR A 55 28.13 -17.47 -35.99
CA THR A 55 28.11 -18.22 -37.25
C THR A 55 26.98 -17.79 -38.18
N ASP A 56 25.90 -17.21 -37.65
CA ASP A 56 24.74 -16.72 -38.40
C ASP A 56 24.96 -15.31 -38.98
N ILE A 57 25.66 -14.44 -38.24
CA ILE A 57 26.13 -13.14 -38.72
C ILE A 57 27.56 -12.90 -38.23
N LYS A 58 28.28 -11.97 -38.87
CA LYS A 58 29.64 -11.62 -38.46
C LYS A 58 29.65 -11.06 -37.03
N GLY A 59 30.29 -11.78 -36.12
CA GLY A 59 30.53 -11.36 -34.74
C GLY A 59 31.61 -12.21 -34.09
N GLU A 60 32.50 -11.58 -33.35
CA GLU A 60 33.59 -12.24 -32.64
C GLU A 60 33.71 -11.64 -31.24
N TYR A 61 33.75 -12.48 -30.22
CA TYR A 61 33.83 -12.08 -28.82
C TYR A 61 34.96 -12.85 -28.16
N ARG A 62 35.88 -12.17 -27.48
CA ARG A 62 37.11 -12.79 -26.95
C ARG A 62 37.26 -12.51 -25.46
N THR A 63 37.60 -13.56 -24.70
CA THR A 63 37.99 -13.46 -23.29
C THR A 63 39.18 -14.37 -23.00
N LYS A 64 39.69 -14.31 -21.78
CA LYS A 64 40.73 -15.20 -21.26
C LYS A 64 40.31 -15.80 -19.94
N THR A 65 40.87 -16.96 -19.61
CA THR A 65 40.69 -17.56 -18.29
C THR A 65 41.50 -16.86 -17.22
N ASP A 66 40.95 -16.83 -16.00
CA ASP A 66 41.63 -16.39 -14.79
C ASP A 66 42.65 -17.43 -14.28
N LYS A 67 43.28 -17.15 -13.14
CA LYS A 67 44.25 -18.06 -12.49
C LYS A 67 43.70 -19.44 -12.14
N ASN A 68 42.37 -19.58 -12.04
CA ASN A 68 41.67 -20.82 -11.72
C ASN A 68 41.09 -21.50 -12.98
N GLY A 69 41.51 -21.06 -14.17
CA GLY A 69 41.03 -21.57 -15.45
C GLY A 69 39.61 -21.15 -15.80
N ARG A 70 38.99 -20.21 -15.08
CA ARG A 70 37.60 -19.79 -15.34
C ARG A 70 37.54 -18.61 -16.27
N TYR A 71 36.62 -18.60 -17.23
CA TYR A 71 36.35 -17.45 -18.08
C TYR A 71 34.90 -16.99 -17.90
N ILE A 72 34.70 -15.68 -18.09
CA ILE A 72 33.39 -15.04 -18.17
C ILE A 72 33.45 -14.02 -19.32
N TYR A 73 32.41 -14.00 -20.14
CA TYR A 73 32.16 -12.95 -21.13
C TYR A 73 30.72 -12.48 -20.98
N ALA A 74 30.54 -11.26 -20.48
CA ALA A 74 29.24 -10.61 -20.41
C ALA A 74 29.00 -9.80 -21.70
N GLY A 75 27.79 -9.84 -22.23
CA GLY A 75 27.44 -9.04 -23.42
C GLY A 75 27.37 -9.81 -24.74
N ILE A 76 27.34 -11.16 -24.71
CA ILE A 76 27.14 -11.95 -25.93
C ILE A 76 25.68 -11.83 -26.35
N PRO A 77 25.35 -11.56 -27.63
CA PRO A 77 23.96 -11.57 -28.08
C PRO A 77 23.24 -12.89 -27.72
N LEU A 78 22.05 -12.77 -27.13
CA LEU A 78 21.20 -13.87 -26.67
C LEU A 78 20.83 -14.82 -27.83
N THR A 79 20.58 -14.24 -29.00
CA THR A 79 20.23 -14.95 -30.22
C THR A 79 21.46 -15.14 -31.09
N GLY A 80 21.65 -16.34 -31.60
CA GLY A 80 22.73 -16.66 -32.51
C GLY A 80 23.24 -18.07 -32.28
N THR A 81 24.00 -18.57 -33.25
CA THR A 81 24.70 -19.85 -33.12
C THR A 81 26.19 -19.57 -33.14
N TYR A 82 26.94 -20.18 -32.24
CA TYR A 82 28.33 -19.84 -31.97
C TYR A 82 29.24 -21.05 -32.13
N ILE A 83 30.46 -20.78 -32.56
CA ILE A 83 31.62 -21.66 -32.36
C ILE A 83 32.40 -21.07 -31.18
N ILE A 84 32.73 -21.89 -30.19
CA ILE A 84 33.59 -21.49 -29.07
C ILE A 84 34.93 -22.18 -29.26
N ALA A 85 35.96 -21.41 -29.59
CA ALA A 85 37.32 -21.90 -29.78
C ALA A 85 38.19 -21.58 -28.55
N VAL A 86 38.97 -22.56 -28.10
CA VAL A 86 39.85 -22.43 -26.94
C VAL A 86 41.27 -22.85 -27.29
N SER A 87 42.23 -22.02 -26.91
CA SER A 87 43.67 -22.26 -27.12
C SER A 87 44.48 -21.80 -25.92
N ALA A 88 45.54 -22.52 -25.57
CA ALA A 88 46.44 -22.14 -24.48
C ALA A 88 47.87 -22.62 -24.76
N PRO A 89 48.91 -22.01 -24.15
CA PRO A 89 50.28 -22.49 -24.27
C PRO A 89 50.40 -23.97 -23.86
N ASN A 90 51.18 -24.74 -24.62
CA ASN A 90 51.42 -26.17 -24.39
C ASN A 90 50.18 -27.07 -24.45
N ALA A 91 49.10 -26.59 -25.07
CA ALA A 91 47.85 -27.32 -25.26
C ALA A 91 47.47 -27.38 -26.74
N GLN A 92 46.80 -28.45 -27.15
CA GLN A 92 46.16 -28.48 -28.47
C GLN A 92 44.91 -27.61 -28.43
N PRO A 93 44.70 -26.72 -29.43
CA PRO A 93 43.47 -25.95 -29.50
C PRO A 93 42.28 -26.86 -29.80
N THR A 94 41.13 -26.51 -29.25
CA THR A 94 39.87 -27.24 -29.45
C THR A 94 38.72 -26.26 -29.68
N PHE A 95 37.57 -26.76 -30.12
CA PHE A 95 36.38 -25.94 -30.29
C PHE A 95 35.10 -26.74 -30.08
N LEU A 96 34.04 -26.02 -29.70
CA LEU A 96 32.64 -26.47 -29.79
C LEU A 96 31.96 -25.74 -30.93
N SER A 97 31.14 -26.43 -31.72
CA SER A 97 30.30 -25.84 -32.75
C SER A 97 28.82 -25.88 -32.34
N ASP A 98 27.99 -25.14 -33.08
CA ASP A 98 26.54 -25.16 -32.94
C ASP A 98 26.02 -24.76 -31.54
N VAL A 99 26.79 -23.95 -30.82
CA VAL A 99 26.45 -23.54 -29.46
C VAL A 99 25.44 -22.41 -29.47
N ARG A 100 24.30 -22.60 -28.79
CA ARG A 100 23.34 -21.52 -28.50
C ARG A 100 23.55 -21.08 -27.06
N ILE A 101 24.16 -19.93 -26.85
CA ILE A 101 24.51 -19.44 -25.49
C ILE A 101 23.27 -19.28 -24.60
N SER A 102 22.09 -18.98 -25.18
CA SER A 102 20.81 -18.97 -24.46
C SER A 102 20.38 -20.32 -23.89
N GLN A 103 20.90 -21.43 -24.42
CA GLN A 103 20.60 -22.80 -23.99
C GLN A 103 21.76 -23.40 -23.18
N SER A 104 22.99 -22.99 -23.48
CA SER A 104 24.22 -23.46 -22.84
C SER A 104 25.11 -22.28 -22.48
N PRO A 105 24.80 -21.53 -21.41
CA PRO A 105 25.59 -20.37 -20.98
C PRO A 105 26.93 -20.78 -20.38
N GLU A 106 27.02 -21.99 -19.83
CA GLU A 106 28.26 -22.56 -19.26
C GLU A 106 28.87 -23.61 -20.20
N ASN A 107 30.13 -23.44 -20.61
CA ASN A 107 30.83 -24.36 -21.51
C ASN A 107 32.25 -24.65 -21.00
N ASP A 108 32.46 -25.84 -20.45
CA ASP A 108 33.76 -26.26 -19.95
C ASP A 108 34.61 -26.96 -21.03
N PHE A 109 35.93 -26.81 -20.93
CA PHE A 109 36.89 -27.38 -21.86
C PHE A 109 37.99 -28.13 -21.10
N VAL A 110 38.25 -29.37 -21.52
CA VAL A 110 39.44 -30.11 -21.13
C VAL A 110 40.35 -30.17 -22.35
N LEU A 111 41.50 -29.51 -22.27
CA LEU A 111 42.51 -29.50 -23.32
C LEU A 111 43.43 -30.71 -23.18
N GLU A 112 43.93 -31.16 -24.32
CA GLU A 112 45.01 -32.16 -24.39
C GLU A 112 46.37 -31.46 -24.57
N PRO A 113 47.49 -32.04 -24.09
CA PRO A 113 48.82 -31.48 -24.30
C PRO A 113 49.15 -31.28 -25.78
N GLY A 114 49.76 -30.15 -26.12
CA GLY A 114 50.03 -29.79 -27.51
C GLY A 114 51.06 -28.68 -27.69
N ASP A 115 51.11 -28.14 -28.90
CA ASP A 115 52.10 -27.14 -29.33
C ASP A 115 51.71 -25.69 -28.98
N GLY A 116 50.53 -25.48 -28.38
CA GLY A 116 50.02 -24.15 -28.06
C GLY A 116 49.53 -23.36 -29.27
N SER A 117 49.27 -24.03 -30.39
CA SER A 117 48.69 -23.42 -31.57
C SER A 117 47.28 -22.86 -31.31
N THR A 118 46.81 -22.01 -32.22
CA THR A 118 45.45 -21.45 -32.19
C THR A 118 44.72 -21.80 -33.48
N LEU A 119 43.38 -21.90 -33.41
CA LEU A 119 42.54 -22.15 -34.58
C LEU A 119 41.82 -20.87 -35.00
N THR A 120 41.97 -20.49 -36.28
CA THR A 120 41.15 -19.45 -36.89
C THR A 120 39.77 -20.00 -37.26
N LEU A 121 38.77 -19.13 -37.42
CA LEU A 121 37.44 -19.54 -37.87
C LEU A 121 37.48 -20.30 -39.21
N GLU A 122 38.37 -19.94 -40.13
CA GLU A 122 38.55 -20.62 -41.41
C GLU A 122 39.12 -22.02 -41.24
N GLN A 123 40.13 -22.18 -40.37
CA GLN A 123 40.69 -23.49 -40.03
C GLN A 123 39.65 -24.37 -39.34
N ILE A 124 38.84 -23.82 -38.43
CA ILE A 124 37.75 -24.55 -37.78
C ILE A 124 36.72 -25.01 -38.81
N ARG A 125 36.31 -24.15 -39.74
CA ARG A 125 35.39 -24.53 -40.83
C ARG A 125 35.98 -25.62 -41.72
N ALA A 126 37.27 -25.56 -42.06
CA ALA A 126 37.94 -26.59 -42.83
C ALA A 126 38.04 -27.93 -42.07
N LEU A 127 38.25 -27.91 -40.76
CA LEU A 127 38.24 -29.09 -39.90
C LEU A 127 36.83 -29.71 -39.81
N MET A 128 35.80 -28.89 -39.65
CA MET A 128 34.40 -29.35 -39.64
C MET A 128 33.97 -29.94 -40.99
N ALA A 129 34.43 -29.38 -42.11
CA ALA A 129 34.12 -29.89 -43.45
C ALA A 129 34.79 -31.24 -43.78
N LYS A 130 35.89 -31.57 -43.08
CA LYS A 130 36.62 -32.85 -43.23
C LYS A 130 36.16 -33.92 -42.26
N ALA A 131 35.39 -33.57 -41.23
CA ALA A 131 34.78 -34.54 -40.34
C ALA A 131 33.58 -35.20 -41.05
N PRO A 132 33.41 -36.53 -41.01
CA PRO A 132 32.14 -37.13 -41.40
C PRO A 132 31.04 -36.46 -40.57
N ALA A 133 29.92 -36.12 -41.22
CA ALA A 133 28.79 -35.43 -40.59
C ALA A 133 28.55 -36.01 -39.20
N ARG A 134 28.88 -35.24 -38.16
CA ARG A 134 28.79 -35.69 -36.77
C ARG A 134 27.32 -36.02 -36.55
N ALA A 135 27.03 -37.30 -36.33
CA ALA A 135 25.71 -37.73 -35.89
C ALA A 135 25.31 -36.84 -34.71
N ALA A 136 24.12 -36.25 -34.80
CA ALA A 136 23.55 -35.42 -33.77
C ALA A 136 23.65 -36.13 -32.41
N GLY A 137 24.37 -35.53 -31.47
CA GLY A 137 24.34 -35.85 -30.05
C GLY A 137 24.92 -37.21 -29.64
N ALA A 138 25.78 -37.21 -28.61
CA ALA A 138 25.64 -38.28 -27.63
C ALA A 138 24.18 -38.25 -27.13
N PRO A 139 23.50 -39.40 -26.94
CA PRO A 139 22.15 -39.39 -26.40
C PRO A 139 22.19 -38.63 -25.08
N GLU A 140 21.39 -37.57 -24.99
CA GLU A 140 21.16 -36.82 -23.75
C GLU A 140 20.91 -37.85 -22.63
N SER A 141 21.69 -37.77 -21.54
CA SER A 141 21.48 -38.70 -20.44
C SER A 141 20.04 -38.55 -19.95
N ALA A 142 19.43 -39.66 -19.52
CA ALA A 142 18.06 -39.61 -19.00
C ALA A 142 17.90 -38.56 -17.87
N GLU A 143 18.97 -38.28 -17.13
CA GLU A 143 19.04 -37.27 -16.08
C GLU A 143 19.06 -35.84 -16.63
N ALA A 144 19.87 -35.54 -17.65
CA ALA A 144 19.91 -34.23 -18.30
C ALA A 144 18.58 -33.90 -18.97
N ARG A 145 17.97 -34.90 -19.63
CA ARG A 145 16.65 -34.78 -20.24
C ARG A 145 15.56 -34.49 -19.22
N ARG A 146 15.54 -35.22 -18.10
CA ARG A 146 14.60 -34.97 -16.99
C ARG A 146 14.78 -33.58 -16.38
N ALA A 147 16.02 -33.13 -16.15
CA ALA A 147 16.30 -31.81 -15.61
C ALA A 147 15.83 -30.69 -16.55
N ARG A 148 16.03 -30.86 -17.87
CA ARG A 148 15.53 -29.92 -18.89
C ARG A 148 14.01 -29.90 -18.94
N GLU A 149 13.37 -31.07 -18.99
CA GLU A 149 11.90 -31.21 -18.98
C GLU A 149 11.30 -30.58 -17.70
N GLU A 150 11.95 -30.72 -16.54
CA GLU A 150 11.54 -30.08 -15.29
C GLU A 150 11.68 -28.56 -15.33
N MET A 151 12.78 -28.03 -15.88
CA MET A 151 12.95 -26.57 -16.05
C MET A 151 11.97 -25.97 -17.06
N GLU A 152 11.72 -26.67 -18.18
CA GLU A 152 10.72 -26.25 -19.17
C GLU A 152 9.32 -26.25 -18.57
N LYS A 153 8.97 -27.27 -17.77
CA LYS A 153 7.72 -27.32 -17.02
C LYS A 153 7.60 -26.16 -16.03
N LYS A 154 8.61 -25.92 -15.19
CA LYS A 154 8.63 -24.77 -14.25
C LYS A 154 8.50 -23.44 -14.98
N ARG A 155 9.16 -23.28 -16.14
CA ARG A 155 9.05 -22.07 -16.96
C ARG A 155 7.65 -21.89 -17.55
N ALA A 156 7.04 -22.96 -18.05
CA ALA A 156 5.67 -22.95 -18.56
C ALA A 156 4.67 -22.61 -17.45
N GLU A 157 4.85 -23.16 -16.24
CA GLU A 157 4.06 -22.85 -15.05
C GLU A 157 4.18 -21.37 -14.66
N MET A 158 5.41 -20.83 -14.60
CA MET A 158 5.63 -19.40 -14.31
C MET A 158 5.04 -18.48 -15.39
N GLU A 159 5.10 -18.87 -16.67
CA GLU A 159 4.49 -18.10 -17.75
C GLU A 159 2.95 -18.12 -17.68
N ALA A 160 2.36 -19.27 -17.39
CA ALA A 160 0.92 -19.42 -17.20
C ALA A 160 0.44 -18.59 -16.00
N GLU A 161 1.16 -18.64 -14.88
CA GLU A 161 0.83 -17.84 -13.69
C GLU A 161 0.98 -16.35 -13.96
N ARG A 162 2.03 -15.92 -14.68
CA ARG A 162 2.19 -14.51 -15.09
C ARG A 162 1.00 -14.02 -15.93
N LYS A 163 0.56 -14.81 -16.91
CA LYS A 163 -0.61 -14.46 -17.75
C LYS A 163 -1.88 -14.37 -16.91
N ARG A 164 -2.10 -15.32 -16.00
CA ARG A 164 -3.23 -15.31 -15.06
C ARG A 164 -3.24 -14.04 -14.20
N LEU A 165 -2.09 -13.64 -13.66
CA LEU A 165 -1.97 -12.42 -12.86
C LEU A 165 -2.20 -11.16 -13.69
N GLU A 166 -1.74 -11.14 -14.95
CA GLU A 166 -1.98 -10.02 -15.87
C GLU A 166 -3.48 -9.86 -16.20
N GLU A 167 -4.19 -10.96 -16.48
CA GLU A 167 -5.63 -10.97 -16.70
C GLU A 167 -6.40 -10.55 -15.44
N LEU A 168 -6.01 -11.07 -14.27
CA LEU A 168 -6.59 -10.70 -12.98
C LEU A 168 -6.42 -9.20 -12.71
N ASN A 169 -5.21 -8.67 -12.87
CA ASN A 169 -4.92 -7.25 -12.67
C ASN A 169 -5.70 -6.36 -13.63
N THR A 170 -5.83 -6.77 -14.90
CA THR A 170 -6.64 -6.05 -15.89
C THR A 170 -8.09 -5.96 -15.43
N LYS A 171 -8.69 -7.10 -15.05
CA LYS A 171 -10.07 -7.16 -14.56
C LYS A 171 -10.27 -6.32 -13.30
N LEU A 172 -9.38 -6.41 -12.32
CA LEU A 172 -9.46 -5.63 -11.09
C LEU A 172 -9.38 -4.12 -11.36
N ASN A 173 -8.53 -3.70 -12.30
CA ASN A 173 -8.42 -2.28 -12.70
C ASN A 173 -9.69 -1.77 -13.37
N GLU A 174 -10.33 -2.57 -14.22
CA GLU A 174 -11.61 -2.23 -14.85
C GLU A 174 -12.72 -2.08 -13.82
N ILE A 175 -12.83 -3.03 -12.87
CA ILE A 175 -13.80 -2.98 -11.78
C ILE A 175 -13.56 -1.73 -10.91
N LEU A 176 -12.31 -1.47 -10.53
CA LEU A 176 -11.95 -0.31 -9.71
C LEU A 176 -12.31 1.00 -10.41
N LYS A 177 -12.02 1.10 -11.72
CA LYS A 177 -12.38 2.26 -12.54
C LYS A 177 -13.90 2.45 -12.59
N ALA A 178 -14.65 1.40 -12.89
CA ALA A 178 -16.12 1.47 -12.96
C ALA A 178 -16.75 1.89 -11.62
N GLY A 179 -16.24 1.34 -10.50
CA GLY A 179 -16.64 1.74 -9.16
C GLY A 179 -16.35 3.21 -8.86
N ASN A 180 -15.15 3.68 -9.21
CA ASN A 180 -14.75 5.09 -9.01
C ASN A 180 -15.56 6.06 -9.89
N ASP A 181 -15.87 5.67 -11.13
CA ASP A 181 -16.72 6.45 -12.04
C ASP A 181 -18.16 6.54 -11.50
N ALA A 182 -18.71 5.43 -10.98
CA ALA A 182 -20.01 5.41 -10.33
C ALA A 182 -20.03 6.26 -9.04
N PHE A 183 -18.99 6.16 -8.21
CA PHE A 183 -18.86 6.97 -6.98
C PHE A 183 -18.79 8.47 -7.30
N SER A 184 -17.99 8.86 -8.30
CA SER A 184 -17.85 10.25 -8.73
C SER A 184 -19.16 10.81 -9.29
N ALA A 185 -19.98 9.95 -9.92
CA ALA A 185 -21.33 10.27 -10.36
C ALA A 185 -22.39 10.24 -9.24
N LYS A 186 -21.98 10.04 -7.98
CA LYS A 186 -22.85 9.84 -6.80
C LYS A 186 -23.83 8.67 -6.91
N ARG A 187 -23.57 7.71 -7.81
CA ARG A 187 -24.32 6.45 -7.93
C ARG A 187 -23.76 5.45 -6.92
N TYR A 188 -24.00 5.71 -5.63
CA TYR A 188 -23.32 4.99 -4.55
C TYR A 188 -23.65 3.50 -4.49
N ASP A 189 -24.90 3.11 -4.77
CA ASP A 189 -25.29 1.69 -4.80
C ASP A 189 -24.51 0.90 -5.87
N GLU A 190 -24.36 1.49 -7.05
CA GLU A 190 -23.59 0.91 -8.15
C GLU A 190 -22.08 0.88 -7.84
N ALA A 191 -21.55 1.95 -7.24
CA ALA A 191 -20.16 1.99 -6.80
C ALA A 191 -19.86 0.87 -5.79
N ILE A 192 -20.73 0.70 -4.78
CA ILE A 192 -20.62 -0.37 -3.78
C ILE A 192 -20.65 -1.74 -4.45
N SER A 193 -21.54 -1.94 -5.43
CA SER A 193 -21.62 -3.20 -6.18
C SER A 193 -20.32 -3.52 -6.92
N TYR A 194 -19.70 -2.54 -7.59
CA TYR A 194 -18.39 -2.75 -8.22
C TYR A 194 -17.30 -3.06 -7.20
N TYR A 195 -17.26 -2.35 -6.08
CA TYR A 195 -16.27 -2.66 -5.04
C TYR A 195 -16.48 -4.05 -4.44
N ASP A 196 -17.72 -4.51 -4.29
CA ASP A 196 -18.04 -5.89 -3.89
C ASP A 196 -17.58 -6.92 -4.92
N GLN A 197 -17.73 -6.64 -6.22
CA GLN A 197 -17.17 -7.49 -7.28
C GLN A 197 -15.64 -7.56 -7.22
N GLY A 198 -14.98 -6.45 -6.89
CA GLY A 198 -13.54 -6.40 -6.70
C GLY A 198 -13.10 -7.27 -5.53
N ILE A 199 -13.79 -7.15 -4.37
CA ILE A 199 -13.57 -7.99 -3.19
C ILE A 199 -13.80 -9.47 -3.49
N GLN A 200 -14.85 -9.80 -4.26
CA GLN A 200 -15.11 -11.18 -4.65
C GLN A 200 -14.07 -11.73 -5.62
N THR A 201 -13.53 -10.88 -6.50
CA THR A 201 -12.50 -11.25 -7.48
C THR A 201 -11.15 -11.47 -6.81
N ASP A 202 -10.78 -10.61 -5.86
CA ASP A 202 -9.58 -10.77 -5.04
C ASP A 202 -9.80 -10.16 -3.64
N PRO A 203 -10.04 -10.99 -2.61
CA PRO A 203 -10.27 -10.53 -1.24
C PRO A 203 -9.06 -9.92 -0.55
N GLU A 204 -7.84 -10.04 -1.11
CA GLU A 204 -6.62 -9.47 -0.51
C GLU A 204 -6.42 -7.99 -0.86
N GLN A 205 -7.22 -7.47 -1.79
CA GLN A 205 -7.08 -6.13 -2.31
C GLN A 205 -7.77 -5.09 -1.40
N ALA A 206 -7.01 -4.60 -0.41
CA ALA A 206 -7.43 -3.61 0.59
C ALA A 206 -8.14 -2.36 0.00
N VAL A 207 -7.77 -1.95 -1.22
CA VAL A 207 -8.34 -0.79 -1.92
C VAL A 207 -9.85 -0.89 -2.13
N PHE A 208 -10.40 -2.08 -2.41
CA PHE A 208 -11.83 -2.22 -2.67
C PHE A 208 -12.64 -2.07 -1.38
N TYR A 209 -12.16 -2.60 -0.26
CA TYR A 209 -12.79 -2.38 1.05
C TYR A 209 -12.76 -0.91 1.45
N ARG A 210 -11.62 -0.22 1.28
CA ARG A 210 -11.50 1.21 1.58
C ARG A 210 -12.44 2.04 0.72
N ASN A 211 -12.53 1.76 -0.58
CA ASN A 211 -13.40 2.51 -1.47
C ASN A 211 -14.89 2.19 -1.23
N LYS A 212 -15.23 0.95 -0.89
CA LYS A 212 -16.56 0.57 -0.40
C LYS A 212 -16.95 1.38 0.84
N ALA A 213 -16.06 1.49 1.82
CA ALA A 213 -16.29 2.33 3.00
C ALA A 213 -16.56 3.78 2.62
N LEU A 214 -15.76 4.36 1.72
CA LEU A 214 -15.98 5.74 1.23
C LEU A 214 -17.36 5.92 0.57
N ALA A 215 -17.80 4.96 -0.25
CA ALA A 215 -19.12 4.99 -0.88
C ALA A 215 -20.26 4.84 0.13
N LEU A 216 -20.14 3.93 1.09
CA LEU A 216 -21.10 3.75 2.19
C LEU A 216 -21.21 5.03 3.02
N ARG A 217 -20.09 5.63 3.39
CA ARG A 217 -20.03 6.87 4.15
C ARG A 217 -20.71 8.02 3.42
N ALA A 218 -20.44 8.18 2.13
CA ALA A 218 -21.06 9.23 1.31
C ALA A 218 -22.58 9.01 1.17
N ARG A 219 -23.01 7.77 0.89
CA ARG A 219 -24.44 7.40 0.85
C ARG A 219 -25.13 7.65 2.19
N GLY A 220 -24.47 7.29 3.29
CA GLY A 220 -24.95 7.50 4.65
C GLY A 220 -25.14 8.99 4.97
N VAL A 221 -24.19 9.86 4.60
CA VAL A 221 -24.32 11.31 4.78
C VAL A 221 -25.51 11.86 3.98
N ASP A 222 -25.65 11.50 2.71
CA ASP A 222 -26.75 11.97 1.86
C ASP A 222 -28.12 11.49 2.41
N ARG A 223 -28.22 10.22 2.81
CA ARG A 223 -29.42 9.66 3.44
C ARG A 223 -29.73 10.35 4.77
N TYR A 224 -28.75 10.54 5.64
CA TYR A 224 -28.95 11.18 6.94
C TYR A 224 -29.45 12.61 6.79
N ASN A 225 -28.83 13.40 5.90
CA ASN A 225 -29.22 14.78 5.66
C ASN A 225 -30.64 14.87 5.08
N ALA A 226 -30.99 14.01 4.12
CA ALA A 226 -32.35 13.93 3.58
C ALA A 226 -33.36 13.53 4.66
N ALA A 227 -32.99 12.56 5.50
CA ALA A 227 -33.84 12.05 6.56
C ALA A 227 -34.09 13.06 7.67
N VAL A 228 -33.06 13.82 8.09
CA VAL A 228 -33.21 14.95 9.03
C VAL A 228 -34.14 16.02 8.46
N LYS A 229 -33.95 16.40 7.19
CA LYS A 229 -34.79 17.41 6.53
C LYS A 229 -36.26 16.98 6.44
N ASN A 230 -36.51 15.71 6.13
CA ASN A 230 -37.85 15.17 5.93
C ASN A 230 -38.48 14.59 7.22
N LYS A 231 -37.77 14.65 8.35
CA LYS A 231 -38.16 13.98 9.61
C LYS A 231 -38.41 12.47 9.43
N ASP A 232 -37.71 11.85 8.50
CA ASP A 232 -37.85 10.43 8.14
C ASP A 232 -36.99 9.56 9.06
N GLN A 233 -37.64 8.75 9.90
CA GLN A 233 -36.94 7.85 10.82
C GLN A 233 -36.29 6.67 10.11
N THR A 234 -36.97 6.09 9.12
CA THR A 234 -36.46 4.94 8.37
C THR A 234 -35.22 5.33 7.55
N GLY A 235 -35.23 6.53 6.96
CA GLY A 235 -34.05 7.08 6.29
C GLY A 235 -32.86 7.30 7.24
N ARG A 236 -33.11 7.71 8.50
CA ARG A 236 -32.05 7.82 9.52
C ARG A 236 -31.47 6.46 9.87
N GLU A 237 -32.31 5.44 10.05
CA GLU A 237 -31.86 4.07 10.35
C GLU A 237 -31.04 3.47 9.20
N ALA A 238 -31.45 3.72 7.95
CA ALA A 238 -30.68 3.32 6.77
C ALA A 238 -29.31 4.01 6.69
N ALA A 239 -29.23 5.29 7.06
CA ALA A 239 -27.95 6.01 7.13
C ALA A 239 -27.04 5.47 8.23
N VAL A 240 -27.61 5.16 9.41
CA VAL A 240 -26.89 4.53 10.52
C VAL A 240 -26.31 3.17 10.12
N ALA A 241 -27.07 2.36 9.38
CA ALA A 241 -26.58 1.10 8.83
C ALA A 241 -25.39 1.30 7.87
N ASP A 242 -25.42 2.35 7.04
CA ASP A 242 -24.31 2.70 6.14
C ASP A 242 -23.04 3.09 6.90
N PHE A 243 -23.16 3.85 8.00
CA PHE A 243 -22.00 4.21 8.82
C PHE A 243 -21.39 2.99 9.53
N LYS A 244 -22.21 2.06 10.03
CA LYS A 244 -21.73 0.80 10.61
C LYS A 244 -21.02 -0.07 9.57
N ALA A 245 -21.63 -0.25 8.40
CA ALA A 245 -21.01 -0.99 7.30
C ALA A 245 -19.71 -0.33 6.80
N SER A 246 -19.61 1.00 6.86
CA SER A 246 -18.38 1.74 6.56
C SER A 246 -17.26 1.38 7.54
N ILE A 247 -17.55 1.33 8.85
CA ILE A 247 -16.58 0.91 9.87
C ILE A 247 -16.08 -0.50 9.57
N GLU A 248 -17.00 -1.46 9.39
CA GLU A 248 -16.65 -2.86 9.08
C GLU A 248 -15.75 -2.97 7.83
N ALA A 249 -16.07 -2.21 6.78
CA ALA A 249 -15.26 -2.19 5.56
C ALA A 249 -13.86 -1.59 5.81
N THR A 250 -13.73 -0.55 6.64
CA THR A 250 -12.40 0.00 6.98
C THR A 250 -11.54 -0.92 7.84
N GLU A 251 -12.15 -1.69 8.75
CA GLU A 251 -11.43 -2.71 9.54
C GLU A 251 -10.85 -3.78 8.60
N LYS A 252 -11.67 -4.31 7.67
CA LYS A 252 -11.21 -5.27 6.66
C LYS A 252 -10.15 -4.69 5.74
N ALA A 253 -10.26 -3.42 5.36
CA ALA A 253 -9.25 -2.76 4.55
C ALA A 253 -7.89 -2.70 5.26
N LEU A 254 -7.89 -2.34 6.55
CA LEU A 254 -6.67 -2.27 7.35
C LEU A 254 -6.07 -3.67 7.59
N GLU A 255 -6.91 -4.67 7.84
CA GLU A 255 -6.48 -6.08 7.97
C GLU A 255 -5.80 -6.58 6.69
N ALA A 256 -6.44 -6.38 5.53
CA ALA A 256 -5.88 -6.77 4.24
C ALA A 256 -4.55 -6.05 3.94
N GLN A 257 -4.46 -4.75 4.25
CA GLN A 257 -3.21 -3.99 4.08
C GLN A 257 -2.09 -4.53 4.98
N ARG A 258 -2.39 -4.82 6.26
CA ARG A 258 -1.41 -5.39 7.19
C ARG A 258 -0.95 -6.78 6.77
N ALA A 259 -1.87 -7.62 6.29
CA ALA A 259 -1.54 -8.93 5.75
C ALA A 259 -0.61 -8.83 4.53
N LEU A 260 -0.88 -7.89 3.62
CA LEU A 260 -0.02 -7.62 2.47
C LEU A 260 1.39 -7.18 2.90
N LEU A 261 1.50 -6.25 3.85
CA LEU A 261 2.79 -5.79 4.37
C LEU A 261 3.56 -6.92 5.06
N ALA A 262 2.88 -7.77 5.83
CA ALA A 262 3.49 -8.93 6.48
C ALA A 262 4.05 -9.93 5.45
N LYS A 263 3.26 -10.26 4.40
CA LYS A 263 3.71 -11.14 3.31
C LYS A 263 4.95 -10.58 2.59
N ARG A 264 4.96 -9.27 2.29
CA ARG A 264 6.12 -8.59 1.69
C ARG A 264 7.36 -8.67 2.58
N ALA A 265 7.22 -8.38 3.87
CA ALA A 265 8.32 -8.46 4.83
C ALA A 265 8.89 -9.88 4.93
N SER A 266 8.04 -10.91 4.94
CA SER A 266 8.49 -12.31 4.91
C SER A 266 9.22 -12.68 3.62
N ALA A 267 8.76 -12.17 2.46
CA ALA A 267 9.43 -12.40 1.18
C ALA A 267 10.80 -11.72 1.08
N GLU A 268 10.91 -10.47 1.57
CA GLU A 268 12.20 -9.75 1.65
C GLU A 268 13.20 -10.51 2.53
N GLN A 269 12.76 -10.98 3.71
CA GLN A 269 13.58 -11.81 4.61
C GLN A 269 14.05 -13.11 3.95
N ALA A 270 13.16 -13.81 3.24
CA ALA A 270 13.49 -15.06 2.56
C ALA A 270 14.48 -14.86 1.40
N SER A 271 14.42 -13.71 0.72
CA SER A 271 15.29 -13.41 -0.44
C SER A 271 16.69 -12.89 -0.06
N GLY A 272 16.89 -12.41 1.17
CA GLY A 272 18.13 -11.78 1.62
C GLY A 272 18.46 -10.45 0.93
N ALA A 273 17.59 -9.96 0.04
CA ALA A 273 17.70 -8.69 -0.64
C ALA A 273 16.69 -7.70 -0.06
N ALA A 274 17.17 -6.53 0.38
CA ALA A 274 16.29 -5.43 0.72
C ALA A 274 15.49 -5.04 -0.53
N GLY A 275 14.16 -5.04 -0.44
CA GLY A 275 13.28 -4.53 -1.49
C GLY A 275 13.54 -3.04 -1.75
N PRO A 276 12.95 -2.46 -2.82
CA PRO A 276 13.01 -1.02 -3.04
C PRO A 276 12.53 -0.26 -1.80
N ALA A 277 13.15 0.90 -1.53
CA ALA A 277 12.80 1.73 -0.38
C ALA A 277 11.28 1.98 -0.33
N GLN A 278 10.63 1.43 0.69
CA GLN A 278 9.18 1.44 0.78
C GLN A 278 8.67 2.86 1.06
N PRO A 279 7.47 3.22 0.57
CA PRO A 279 6.80 4.44 0.96
C PRO A 279 6.72 4.52 2.48
N LYS A 280 7.10 5.66 3.06
CA LYS A 280 6.87 5.88 4.49
C LYS A 280 5.37 5.83 4.75
N ASN A 281 4.96 4.86 5.57
CA ASN A 281 3.63 4.71 6.14
C ASN A 281 2.50 4.36 5.16
N GLU A 282 2.61 3.19 4.50
CA GLU A 282 1.56 2.62 3.63
C GLU A 282 0.21 2.37 4.34
N GLU A 283 0.19 2.29 5.68
CA GLU A 283 -1.05 2.15 6.46
C GLU A 283 -1.83 3.45 6.61
N LEU A 284 -1.19 4.62 6.46
CA LEU A 284 -1.77 5.92 6.79
C LEU A 284 -3.14 6.17 6.14
N PRO A 285 -3.35 5.92 4.83
CA PRO A 285 -4.63 6.18 4.18
C PRO A 285 -5.77 5.27 4.68
N TYR A 286 -5.44 4.10 5.24
CA TYR A 286 -6.40 3.15 5.81
C TYR A 286 -6.74 3.52 7.24
N LEU A 287 -5.74 3.91 8.04
CA LEU A 287 -5.92 4.46 9.38
C LEU A 287 -6.79 5.72 9.37
N GLU A 288 -6.51 6.65 8.46
CA GLU A 288 -7.31 7.87 8.26
C GLU A 288 -8.76 7.53 7.91
N SER A 289 -8.98 6.62 6.93
CA SER A 289 -10.33 6.23 6.51
C SER A 289 -11.12 5.56 7.62
N ARG A 290 -10.46 4.74 8.44
CA ARG A 290 -11.03 4.07 9.62
C ARG A 290 -11.46 5.10 10.67
N ALA A 291 -10.56 6.00 11.04
CA ALA A 291 -10.85 7.06 12.01
C ALA A 291 -12.02 7.96 11.56
N GLU A 292 -12.09 8.30 10.27
CA GLU A 292 -13.19 9.10 9.71
C GLU A 292 -14.54 8.37 9.70
N SER A 293 -14.54 7.04 9.46
CA SER A 293 -15.78 6.24 9.54
C SER A 293 -16.35 6.21 10.95
N TYR A 294 -15.48 6.04 11.95
CA TYR A 294 -15.85 6.15 13.36
C TYR A 294 -16.35 7.55 13.71
N ARG A 295 -15.70 8.61 13.24
CA ARG A 295 -16.11 10.00 13.51
C ARG A 295 -17.56 10.27 13.11
N LEU A 296 -17.95 9.82 11.92
CA LEU A 296 -19.30 10.04 11.43
C LEU A 296 -20.33 9.18 12.14
N ALA A 297 -19.98 7.95 12.50
CA ALA A 297 -20.83 7.11 13.34
C ALA A 297 -21.14 7.81 14.69
N LEU A 298 -20.12 8.35 15.35
CA LEU A 298 -20.28 9.14 16.57
C LEU A 298 -21.14 10.40 16.34
N GLN A 299 -20.97 11.09 15.22
CA GLN A 299 -21.74 12.29 14.88
C GLN A 299 -23.25 12.02 14.72
N VAL A 300 -23.64 10.79 14.39
CA VAL A 300 -25.05 10.38 14.29
C VAL A 300 -25.59 9.65 15.52
N GLY A 301 -24.86 9.72 16.64
CA GLY A 301 -25.32 9.20 17.93
C GLY A 301 -24.99 7.73 18.21
N LEU A 302 -24.04 7.12 17.48
CA LEU A 302 -23.56 5.76 17.78
C LEU A 302 -22.49 5.77 18.88
N SER A 303 -22.86 6.23 20.08
CA SER A 303 -21.94 6.34 21.22
C SER A 303 -21.34 4.99 21.66
N ASP A 304 -21.99 3.87 21.32
CA ASP A 304 -21.45 2.51 21.49
C ASP A 304 -20.15 2.27 20.69
N MET A 305 -19.89 3.08 19.65
CA MET A 305 -18.67 3.01 18.84
C MET A 305 -17.51 3.84 19.38
N ALA A 306 -17.68 4.53 20.52
CA ALA A 306 -16.69 5.51 21.02
C ALA A 306 -15.33 4.88 21.37
N GLU A 307 -15.31 3.69 21.98
CA GLU A 307 -14.05 2.98 22.27
C GLU A 307 -13.31 2.56 20.98
N GLY A 308 -14.04 2.14 19.95
CA GLY A 308 -13.47 1.86 18.63
C GLY A 308 -12.89 3.12 17.98
N ALA A 309 -13.59 4.25 18.11
CA ALA A 309 -13.13 5.54 17.61
C ALA A 309 -11.84 6.01 18.31
N ILE A 310 -11.77 5.89 19.64
CA ILE A 310 -10.59 6.22 20.44
C ILE A 310 -9.37 5.45 19.92
N LYS A 311 -9.51 4.12 19.77
CA LYS A 311 -8.43 3.27 19.25
C LYS A 311 -8.02 3.66 17.83
N ALA A 312 -9.00 3.88 16.93
CA ALA A 312 -8.73 4.26 15.55
C ALA A 312 -7.95 5.59 15.46
N TYR A 313 -8.33 6.59 16.27
CA TYR A 313 -7.61 7.87 16.31
C TYR A 313 -6.21 7.75 16.92
N GLN A 314 -6.03 6.94 17.97
CA GLN A 314 -4.70 6.70 18.55
C GLN A 314 -3.74 6.09 17.53
N GLU A 315 -4.17 5.07 16.79
CA GLU A 315 -3.36 4.46 15.72
C GLU A 315 -3.07 5.47 14.59
N TYR A 316 -4.07 6.25 14.16
CA TYR A 316 -3.88 7.27 13.12
C TYR A 316 -2.90 8.38 13.54
N ILE A 317 -3.03 8.91 14.77
CA ILE A 317 -2.16 9.96 15.32
C ILE A 317 -0.72 9.49 15.47
N ALA A 318 -0.51 8.21 15.83
CA ALA A 318 0.82 7.62 15.93
C ALA A 318 1.52 7.57 14.56
N ALA A 319 0.75 7.36 13.49
CA ALA A 319 1.25 7.21 12.13
C ALA A 319 1.37 8.57 11.39
N GLU A 320 0.49 9.53 11.67
CA GLU A 320 0.45 10.83 11.01
C GLU A 320 1.67 11.71 11.37
N THR A 321 2.26 12.30 10.34
CA THR A 321 3.46 13.15 10.43
C THR A 321 3.17 14.62 10.14
N ASP A 322 2.09 14.93 9.42
CA ASP A 322 1.64 16.30 9.21
C ASP A 322 1.08 16.90 10.53
N PRO A 323 1.68 17.97 11.08
CA PRO A 323 1.25 18.53 12.36
C PRO A 323 -0.19 19.05 12.36
N ALA A 324 -0.67 19.60 11.23
CA ALA A 324 -2.02 20.15 11.15
C ALA A 324 -3.07 19.05 11.11
N LYS A 325 -2.83 17.98 10.32
CA LYS A 325 -3.69 16.79 10.32
C LYS A 325 -3.69 16.08 11.66
N LYS A 326 -2.51 15.97 12.29
CA LYS A 326 -2.35 15.38 13.61
C LYS A 326 -3.11 16.16 14.69
N ALA A 327 -3.02 17.48 14.70
CA ALA A 327 -3.77 18.33 15.63
C ALA A 327 -5.29 18.17 15.43
N LYS A 328 -5.76 18.11 14.18
CA LYS A 328 -7.18 17.84 13.89
C LYS A 328 -7.62 16.46 14.38
N ALA A 329 -6.80 15.42 14.19
CA ALA A 329 -7.07 14.08 14.70
C ALA A 329 -7.10 14.02 16.23
N GLN A 330 -6.24 14.78 16.91
CA GLN A 330 -6.24 14.90 18.37
C GLN A 330 -7.51 15.58 18.90
N VAL A 331 -8.07 16.57 18.20
CA VAL A 331 -9.39 17.14 18.53
C VAL A 331 -10.46 16.05 18.44
N ASN A 332 -10.50 15.29 17.34
CA ASN A 332 -11.49 14.22 17.18
C ASN A 332 -11.31 13.08 18.19
N LEU A 333 -10.08 12.82 18.68
CA LEU A 333 -9.84 11.90 19.78
C LEU A 333 -10.46 12.41 21.08
N ALA A 334 -10.32 13.71 21.37
CA ALA A 334 -10.97 14.32 22.53
C ALA A 334 -12.50 14.27 22.42
N ASP A 335 -13.05 14.51 21.22
CA ASP A 335 -14.48 14.33 20.96
C ASP A 335 -14.94 12.88 21.22
N ALA A 336 -14.15 11.89 20.78
CA ALA A 336 -14.43 10.47 21.01
C ALA A 336 -14.37 10.10 22.50
N LEU A 337 -13.39 10.62 23.25
CA LEU A 337 -13.29 10.46 24.70
C LEU A 337 -14.53 11.05 25.40
N PHE A 338 -14.97 12.24 24.98
CA PHE A 338 -16.17 12.87 25.52
C PHE A 338 -17.41 12.00 25.27
N GLN A 339 -17.59 11.48 24.06
CA GLN A 339 -18.71 10.60 23.73
C GLN A 339 -18.66 9.23 24.43
N ALA A 340 -17.48 8.77 24.82
CA ALA A 340 -17.31 7.59 25.68
C ALA A 340 -17.66 7.86 27.16
N GLY A 341 -18.02 9.09 27.53
CA GLY A 341 -18.23 9.50 28.91
C GLY A 341 -16.94 9.74 29.69
N ARG A 342 -15.78 9.69 29.02
CA ARG A 342 -14.45 9.93 29.62
C ARG A 342 -14.16 11.44 29.64
N VAL A 343 -15.05 12.19 30.29
CA VAL A 343 -15.13 13.66 30.24
C VAL A 343 -13.85 14.33 30.73
N ASP A 344 -13.29 13.88 31.85
CA ASP A 344 -12.07 14.49 32.39
C ASP A 344 -10.86 14.27 31.48
N GLU A 345 -10.77 13.13 30.79
CA GLU A 345 -9.72 12.85 29.81
C GLU A 345 -9.90 13.71 28.55
N ALA A 346 -11.13 13.90 28.09
CA ALA A 346 -11.42 14.82 26.98
C ALA A 346 -11.00 16.26 27.32
N ILE A 347 -11.37 16.76 28.51
CA ILE A 347 -10.97 18.09 29.01
C ILE A 347 -9.44 18.22 29.03
N ALA A 348 -8.73 17.21 29.56
CA ALA A 348 -7.27 17.21 29.60
C ALA A 348 -6.67 17.28 28.18
N GLN A 349 -7.19 16.52 27.23
CA GLN A 349 -6.73 16.52 25.84
C GLN A 349 -6.97 17.85 25.14
N TYR A 350 -8.16 18.46 25.27
CA TYR A 350 -8.40 19.79 24.70
C TYR A 350 -7.49 20.85 25.32
N ARG A 351 -7.26 20.83 26.64
CA ARG A 351 -6.33 21.75 27.30
C ARG A 351 -4.91 21.59 26.75
N GLN A 352 -4.43 20.36 26.55
CA GLN A 352 -3.11 20.11 25.95
C GLN A 352 -3.03 20.69 24.52
N LEU A 353 -4.07 20.52 23.72
CA LEU A 353 -4.14 21.11 22.38
C LEU A 353 -4.10 22.64 22.40
N LEU A 354 -4.79 23.25 23.36
CA LEU A 354 -4.83 24.70 23.52
C LEU A 354 -3.55 25.29 24.11
N GLN A 355 -2.77 24.51 24.87
CA GLN A 355 -1.41 24.91 25.26
C GLN A 355 -0.49 25.01 24.04
N ALA A 356 -0.60 24.07 23.09
CA ALA A 356 0.19 24.07 21.88
C ALA A 356 -0.31 25.12 20.86
N ASN A 357 -1.62 25.29 20.73
CA ASN A 357 -2.25 26.28 19.86
C ASN A 357 -3.47 26.92 20.54
N PRO A 358 -3.31 28.08 21.20
CA PRO A 358 -4.39 28.79 21.89
C PRO A 358 -5.52 29.30 20.98
N ASN A 359 -5.36 29.22 19.66
CA ASN A 359 -6.34 29.66 18.66
C ASN A 359 -7.02 28.49 17.94
N ASN A 360 -6.83 27.25 18.41
CA ASN A 360 -7.56 26.11 17.87
C ASN A 360 -9.05 26.21 18.23
N LEU A 361 -9.85 26.72 17.29
CA LEU A 361 -11.29 26.95 17.47
C LEU A 361 -12.06 25.67 17.77
N ASP A 362 -11.70 24.55 17.14
CA ASP A 362 -12.36 23.27 17.38
C ASP A 362 -12.09 22.75 18.79
N ALA A 363 -10.85 22.90 19.28
CA ALA A 363 -10.50 22.54 20.66
C ALA A 363 -11.16 23.48 21.70
N LEU A 364 -11.26 24.78 21.44
CA LEU A 364 -11.99 25.72 22.32
C LEU A 364 -13.47 25.36 22.43
N TYR A 365 -14.11 25.09 21.29
CA TYR A 365 -15.52 24.73 21.27
C TYR A 365 -15.78 23.38 21.96
N GLY A 366 -14.95 22.36 21.66
CA GLY A 366 -15.02 21.05 22.29
C GLY A 366 -14.78 21.11 23.81
N LEU A 367 -13.80 21.90 24.26
CA LEU A 367 -13.56 22.13 25.69
C LEU A 367 -14.77 22.78 26.37
N GLY A 368 -15.39 23.78 25.75
CA GLY A 368 -16.60 24.43 26.28
C GLY A 368 -17.73 23.43 26.49
N ILE A 369 -17.97 22.56 25.50
CA ILE A 369 -18.98 21.48 25.58
C ILE A 369 -18.64 20.50 26.70
N ALA A 370 -17.39 20.03 26.76
CA ALA A 370 -16.97 19.06 27.76
C ALA A 370 -17.07 19.62 29.18
N LEU A 371 -16.65 20.87 29.41
CA LEU A 371 -16.80 21.55 30.70
C LEU A 371 -18.26 21.76 31.09
N ALA A 372 -19.14 22.11 30.13
CA ALA A 372 -20.55 22.32 30.40
C ALA A 372 -21.30 21.05 30.83
N SER A 373 -20.74 19.87 30.56
CA SER A 373 -21.32 18.60 31.01
C SER A 373 -21.13 18.32 32.51
N ASP A 374 -20.24 19.05 33.18
CA ASP A 374 -19.98 18.94 34.62
C ASP A 374 -20.48 20.20 35.35
N PRO A 375 -21.48 20.07 36.26
CA PRO A 375 -22.00 21.19 37.03
C PRO A 375 -20.93 22.02 37.77
N ALA A 376 -19.85 21.38 38.23
CA ALA A 376 -18.77 22.07 38.94
C ALA A 376 -17.91 22.95 38.02
N LYS A 377 -17.96 22.70 36.71
CA LYS A 377 -17.11 23.35 35.69
C LYS A 377 -17.88 24.35 34.82
N ILE A 378 -19.17 24.60 35.09
CA ILE A 378 -20.03 25.51 34.29
C ILE A 378 -19.43 26.92 34.18
N ASN A 379 -18.91 27.50 35.27
CA ASN A 379 -18.29 28.83 35.22
C ASN A 379 -17.10 28.87 34.23
N GLU A 380 -16.29 27.82 34.20
CA GLU A 380 -15.19 27.71 33.25
C GLU A 380 -15.70 27.53 31.82
N ALA A 381 -16.75 26.72 31.63
CA ALA A 381 -17.39 26.52 30.33
C ALA A 381 -17.87 27.84 29.71
N ILE A 382 -18.51 28.70 30.51
CA ILE A 382 -18.98 30.03 30.08
C ILE A 382 -17.80 30.87 29.57
N GLU A 383 -16.70 30.91 30.30
CA GLU A 383 -15.51 31.68 29.90
C GLU A 383 -14.85 31.11 28.64
N VAL A 384 -14.79 29.79 28.51
CA VAL A 384 -14.27 29.14 27.30
C VAL A 384 -15.15 29.41 26.08
N PHE A 385 -16.48 29.38 26.20
CA PHE A 385 -17.38 29.74 25.11
C PHE A 385 -17.27 31.21 24.69
N LYS A 386 -17.08 32.13 25.65
CA LYS A 386 -16.79 33.54 25.35
C LYS A 386 -15.45 33.69 24.61
N GLN A 387 -14.41 32.97 25.04
CA GLN A 387 -13.11 32.96 24.36
C GLN A 387 -13.20 32.42 22.93
N PHE A 388 -13.95 31.32 22.73
CA PHE A 388 -14.25 30.80 21.40
C PHE A 388 -14.91 31.88 20.54
N ALA A 389 -16.00 32.49 21.02
CA ALA A 389 -16.75 33.49 20.26
C ALA A 389 -15.92 34.74 19.94
N ALA A 390 -15.01 35.15 20.83
CA ALA A 390 -14.11 36.28 20.60
C ALA A 390 -13.08 36.00 19.50
N LYS A 391 -12.63 34.75 19.35
CA LYS A 391 -11.63 34.34 18.34
C LYS A 391 -12.26 33.87 17.03
N ALA A 392 -13.50 33.38 17.07
CA ALA A 392 -14.17 32.85 15.90
C ALA A 392 -14.54 33.97 14.90
N PRO A 393 -14.27 33.79 13.59
CA PRO A 393 -14.73 34.71 12.57
C PRO A 393 -16.27 34.71 12.50
N ASP A 394 -16.87 35.79 12.02
CA ASP A 394 -18.33 35.91 11.91
C ASP A 394 -18.96 34.88 10.96
N THR A 395 -18.15 34.28 10.08
CA THR A 395 -18.55 33.18 9.19
C THR A 395 -18.64 31.82 9.89
N ASP A 396 -18.08 31.68 11.10
CA ASP A 396 -18.20 30.43 11.86
C ASP A 396 -19.62 30.32 12.44
N GLN A 397 -20.38 29.35 11.94
CA GLN A 397 -21.77 29.13 12.32
C GLN A 397 -21.94 28.83 13.81
N ARG A 398 -20.90 28.34 14.49
CA ARG A 398 -20.94 28.01 15.92
C ARG A 398 -20.82 29.24 16.81
N LYS A 399 -20.40 30.40 16.28
CA LYS A 399 -20.16 31.62 17.07
C LYS A 399 -21.40 32.07 17.85
N GLN A 400 -22.54 32.16 17.17
CA GLN A 400 -23.80 32.56 17.81
C GLN A 400 -24.28 31.50 18.81
N GLN A 401 -24.13 30.22 18.48
CA GLN A 401 -24.49 29.13 19.37
C GLN A 401 -23.65 29.15 20.66
N ALA A 402 -22.35 29.40 20.57
CA ALA A 402 -21.47 29.51 21.73
C ALA A 402 -21.87 30.70 22.64
N LEU A 403 -22.18 31.86 22.05
CA LEU A 403 -22.67 33.02 22.80
C LEU A 403 -23.99 32.73 23.51
N GLN A 404 -24.95 32.13 22.82
CA GLN A 404 -26.23 31.76 23.42
C GLN A 404 -26.04 30.74 24.54
N THR A 405 -25.23 29.70 24.32
CA THR A 405 -24.95 28.68 25.34
C THR A 405 -24.32 29.30 26.59
N ALA A 406 -23.37 30.23 26.42
CA ALA A 406 -22.76 30.94 27.54
C ALA A 406 -23.77 31.80 28.32
N GLN A 407 -24.73 32.42 27.63
CA GLN A 407 -25.81 33.19 28.25
C GLN A 407 -26.75 32.27 29.04
N ASP A 408 -27.24 31.20 28.42
CA ASP A 408 -28.16 30.24 29.04
C ASP A 408 -27.55 29.60 30.31
N LEU A 409 -26.28 29.20 30.24
CA LEU A 409 -25.55 28.68 31.41
C LEU A 409 -25.41 29.74 32.51
N SER A 410 -25.14 31.00 32.15
CA SER A 410 -25.05 32.11 33.11
C SER A 410 -26.39 32.39 33.80
N GLU A 411 -27.51 32.31 33.06
CA GLU A 411 -28.85 32.49 33.60
C GLU A 411 -29.26 31.34 34.51
N SER A 412 -28.96 30.09 34.11
CA SER A 412 -29.20 28.91 34.93
C SER A 412 -28.48 29.01 36.28
N LEU A 413 -27.21 29.46 36.30
CA LEU A 413 -26.47 29.67 37.55
C LEU A 413 -27.10 30.75 38.44
N LYS A 414 -27.60 31.85 37.85
CA LYS A 414 -28.31 32.89 38.61
C LYS A 414 -29.60 32.38 39.23
N GLN A 415 -30.36 31.55 38.51
CA GLN A 415 -31.60 30.96 39.01
C GLN A 415 -31.33 29.98 40.15
N GLN A 416 -30.28 29.17 40.07
CA GLN A 416 -29.86 28.26 41.14
C GLN A 416 -29.36 29.01 42.40
N ALA A 417 -28.82 30.22 42.23
CA ALA A 417 -28.36 31.07 43.32
C ALA A 417 -29.48 31.90 43.99
N GLN A 418 -30.67 32.00 43.40
CA GLN A 418 -31.81 32.66 44.04
C GLN A 418 -32.44 31.70 45.08
N PRO A 419 -32.66 32.14 46.33
CA PRO A 419 -33.31 31.29 47.33
C PRO A 419 -34.71 30.92 46.84
N THR A 420 -35.01 29.61 46.80
CA THR A 420 -36.38 29.13 46.60
C THR A 420 -37.26 29.74 47.68
N ASN A 421 -38.07 30.72 47.30
CA ASN A 421 -39.01 31.38 48.18
C ASN A 421 -40.19 30.41 48.42
N THR A 422 -39.99 29.37 49.22
CA THR A 422 -41.09 28.59 49.80
C THR A 422 -41.71 29.40 50.93
N ASN A 423 -42.48 30.41 50.55
CA ASN A 423 -43.47 31.04 51.43
C ASN A 423 -44.82 30.36 51.19
N GLU A 424 -45.07 29.25 51.88
CA GLU A 424 -46.41 28.90 52.32
C GLU A 424 -46.42 28.91 53.86
N THR A 425 -46.48 30.11 54.41
CA THR A 425 -47.18 30.33 55.67
C THR A 425 -48.60 30.77 55.32
N ASN A 426 -49.57 29.86 55.45
CA ASN A 426 -50.93 30.29 55.74
C ASN A 426 -51.39 29.65 57.05
N THR A 427 -51.44 30.53 58.03
CA THR A 427 -51.94 30.36 59.39
C THR A 427 -53.45 30.16 59.36
N GLY A 428 -53.93 29.13 60.06
CA GLY A 428 -55.37 28.84 60.13
C GLY A 428 -55.74 28.04 61.36
N GLY A 429 -55.45 28.58 62.55
CA GLY A 429 -55.99 28.05 63.78
C GLY A 429 -57.53 27.98 63.75
N ARG A 430 -58.08 26.79 64.01
CA ARG A 430 -59.47 26.63 64.40
C ARG A 430 -59.59 25.57 65.48
N THR A 431 -59.59 26.03 66.72
CA THR A 431 -60.22 25.34 67.84
C THR A 431 -61.74 25.33 67.63
N ARG A 432 -62.38 24.14 67.60
CA ARG A 432 -63.73 23.91 68.13
C ARG A 432 -64.12 22.42 68.19
N ARG A 433 -64.19 21.93 69.43
CA ARG A 433 -65.26 21.16 70.10
C ARG A 433 -65.91 19.92 69.43
N ARG A 434 -65.91 18.86 70.27
CA ARG A 434 -66.96 17.86 70.62
C ARG A 434 -67.18 16.61 69.72
N ARG A 435 -66.74 15.45 70.27
CA ARG A 435 -67.48 14.22 70.70
C ARG A 435 -68.91 13.99 70.15
N PRO A 436 -69.41 12.73 70.05
CA PRO A 436 -69.22 11.60 70.99
C PRO A 436 -68.10 10.64 70.66
#